data_AF-A0A6N7KZY6-F1
#
_entry.id   AF-A0A6N7KZY6-F1
#
_cell.length_a   1.000
_cell.length_b   1.000
_cell.length_c   1.000
_cell.angle_alpha   90.00
_cell.angle_beta   90.00
_cell.angle_gamma   90.00
#
_symmetry.space_group_name_H-M   'P 1'
#
loop_
_entity.id
_entity.type
_entity.pdbx_description
1 polymer ?
#
loop_
_entity_poly.entity_id
_entity_poly.type
_entity_poly.pdbx_seq_one_letter_code
_entity_poly.pdbx_strand_id
1 'polypeptide(L)'
;MIFKPISLAFAAAQAFAEHVGRLPDTDDTGEAIEAWAKRAAELSRAAVDAAAEYAAESYRLGLITSDLLFGRLIEAEAFHSRNQRIVREGLAAVARARAEAGQPAGSAPDEAEAAPGALGARHRPVLPGAAATGQR
;
A
#
# COMPACT_ATOMS: atom_id res chain seq x y z
N MET A 1 6.98 -35.23 -2.19
CA MET A 1 6.30 -34.17 -1.41
C MET A 1 6.86 -32.83 -1.87
N ILE A 2 6.05 -32.00 -2.53
CA ILE A 2 6.47 -30.63 -2.88
C ILE A 2 6.45 -29.81 -1.60
N PHE A 3 7.54 -29.12 -1.33
CA PHE A 3 7.74 -28.31 -0.14
C PHE A 3 6.80 -27.09 -0.20
N LYS A 4 5.75 -27.07 0.64
CA LYS A 4 4.70 -26.04 0.64
C LYS A 4 5.21 -24.58 0.63
N PRO A 5 6.28 -24.21 1.37
CA PRO A 5 6.84 -22.86 1.33
C PRO A 5 7.40 -22.44 -0.03
N ILE A 6 8.02 -23.37 -0.78
CA ILE A 6 8.57 -23.09 -2.13
C ILE A 6 7.43 -22.74 -3.08
N SER A 7 6.34 -23.50 -3.03
CA SER A 7 5.18 -23.26 -3.88
C SER A 7 4.49 -21.93 -3.59
N LEU A 8 4.49 -21.47 -2.33
CA LEU A 8 3.85 -20.21 -1.95
C LEU A 8 4.68 -19.00 -2.38
N ALA A 9 6.00 -18.99 -2.12
CA ALA A 9 6.88 -17.90 -2.53
C ALA A 9 6.90 -17.73 -4.05
N PHE A 10 6.96 -18.84 -4.79
CA PHE A 10 6.90 -18.82 -6.25
C PHE A 10 5.55 -18.30 -6.77
N ALA A 11 4.43 -18.79 -6.22
CA ALA A 11 3.10 -18.34 -6.63
C ALA A 11 2.87 -16.84 -6.35
N ALA A 12 3.33 -16.34 -5.20
CA ALA A 12 3.22 -14.93 -4.85
C ALA A 12 4.06 -14.02 -5.77
N ALA A 13 5.28 -14.44 -6.10
CA ALA A 13 6.13 -13.73 -7.06
C ALA A 13 5.52 -13.71 -8.47
N GLN A 14 4.95 -14.84 -8.91
CA GLN A 14 4.27 -14.94 -10.20
C GLN A 14 3.01 -14.06 -10.24
N ALA A 15 2.19 -14.07 -9.19
CA ALA A 15 1.00 -13.22 -9.10
C ALA A 15 1.35 -11.73 -9.18
N PHE A 16 2.44 -11.30 -8.54
CA PHE A 16 2.95 -9.94 -8.68
C PHE A 16 3.36 -9.64 -10.13
N ALA A 17 4.18 -10.51 -10.75
CA ALA A 17 4.65 -10.33 -12.11
C ALA A 17 3.51 -10.24 -13.14
N GLU A 18 2.49 -11.09 -13.01
CA GLU A 18 1.30 -11.08 -13.85
C GLU A 18 0.47 -9.79 -13.68
N HIS A 19 0.38 -9.26 -12.46
CA HIS A 19 -0.36 -8.02 -12.18
C HIS A 19 0.36 -6.79 -12.74
N VAL A 20 1.67 -6.67 -12.54
CA VAL A 20 2.44 -5.53 -13.07
C VAL A 20 2.58 -5.55 -14.59
N GLY A 21 2.52 -6.74 -15.21
CA GLY A 21 2.47 -6.89 -16.67
C GLY A 21 1.15 -6.41 -17.30
N ARG A 22 0.11 -6.15 -16.49
CA ARG A 22 -1.20 -5.65 -16.92
C ARG A 22 -1.41 -4.22 -16.45
N LEU A 23 -0.48 -3.32 -16.79
CA LEU A 23 -0.65 -1.89 -16.53
C LEU A 23 -1.89 -1.39 -17.30
N PRO A 24 -2.91 -0.85 -16.62
CA PRO A 24 -4.07 -0.29 -17.31
C PRO A 24 -3.69 0.99 -18.05
N ASP A 25 -4.42 1.27 -19.13
CA ASP A 25 -4.35 2.59 -19.77
C ASP A 25 -4.76 3.67 -18.78
N THR A 26 -4.16 4.86 -18.92
CA THR A 26 -4.52 6.04 -18.14
C THR A 26 -5.98 6.40 -18.45
N ASP A 27 -6.87 6.21 -17.49
CA ASP A 27 -8.23 6.75 -17.55
C ASP A 27 -8.20 8.25 -17.26
N ASP A 28 -9.18 9.00 -17.79
CA ASP A 28 -9.30 10.45 -17.56
C ASP A 28 -9.33 10.79 -16.06
N THR A 29 -9.82 9.86 -15.24
CA THR A 29 -9.93 9.96 -13.79
C THR A 29 -8.73 9.43 -13.02
N GLY A 30 -7.81 8.67 -13.62
CA GLY A 30 -6.65 8.07 -12.93
C GLY A 30 -6.99 6.97 -11.90
N GLU A 31 -8.25 6.59 -11.73
CA GLU A 31 -8.71 5.63 -10.73
C GLU A 31 -8.22 4.22 -11.04
N ALA A 32 -8.16 3.85 -12.33
CA ALA A 32 -7.68 2.54 -12.76
C ALA A 32 -6.21 2.34 -12.38
N ILE A 33 -5.39 3.37 -12.54
CA ILE A 33 -3.97 3.32 -12.15
C ILE A 33 -3.81 3.34 -10.62
N GLU A 34 -4.64 4.08 -9.89
CA GLU A 34 -4.60 4.07 -8.41
C GLU A 34 -4.96 2.69 -7.83
N ALA A 35 -6.03 2.08 -8.35
CA ALA A 35 -6.42 0.73 -7.97
C ALA A 35 -5.34 -0.30 -8.33
N TRP A 36 -4.77 -0.19 -9.53
CA TRP A 36 -3.66 -1.04 -9.97
C TRP A 36 -2.44 -0.88 -9.06
N ALA A 37 -2.06 0.35 -8.71
CA ALA A 37 -0.92 0.69 -7.88
C ALA A 37 -1.06 0.13 -6.46
N LYS A 38 -2.23 0.29 -5.84
CA LYS A 38 -2.55 -0.29 -4.53
C LYS A 38 -2.41 -1.80 -4.55
N ARG A 39 -2.98 -2.44 -5.58
CA ARG A 39 -2.91 -3.90 -5.73
C ARG A 39 -1.48 -4.40 -5.98
N ALA A 40 -0.69 -3.66 -6.75
CA ALA A 40 0.72 -3.98 -6.99
C ALA A 40 1.54 -3.92 -5.69
N ALA A 41 1.28 -2.93 -4.83
CA ALA A 41 1.94 -2.81 -3.53
C ALA A 41 1.59 -3.99 -2.59
N GLU A 42 0.31 -4.38 -2.52
CA GLU A 42 -0.15 -5.55 -1.75
C GLU A 42 0.52 -6.84 -2.22
N LEU A 43 0.53 -7.09 -3.53
CA LEU A 43 1.14 -8.29 -4.11
C LEU A 43 2.66 -8.31 -3.94
N SER A 44 3.33 -7.15 -4.08
CA SER A 44 4.76 -7.06 -3.80
C SER A 44 5.06 -7.40 -2.35
N ARG A 45 4.24 -6.95 -1.40
CA ARG A 45 4.44 -7.26 0.02
C ARG A 45 4.22 -8.75 0.29
N ALA A 46 3.15 -9.34 -0.24
CA ALA A 46 2.87 -10.77 -0.09
C ALA A 46 4.01 -11.65 -0.64
N ALA A 47 4.61 -11.27 -1.78
CA ALA A 47 5.74 -11.99 -2.35
C ALA A 47 6.99 -11.96 -1.45
N VAL A 48 7.22 -10.83 -0.77
CA VAL A 48 8.36 -10.62 0.14
C VAL A 48 8.18 -11.43 1.41
N ASP A 49 7.00 -11.36 2.02
CA ASP A 49 6.68 -12.11 3.23
C ASP A 49 6.79 -13.64 2.95
N ALA A 50 6.27 -14.11 1.81
CA ALA A 50 6.40 -15.52 1.43
C ALA A 50 7.85 -15.95 1.15
N ALA A 51 8.67 -15.08 0.54
CA ALA A 51 10.09 -15.34 0.34
C ALA A 51 10.87 -15.40 1.67
N ALA A 52 10.53 -14.52 2.62
CA ALA A 52 11.12 -14.51 3.96
C ALA A 52 10.76 -15.78 4.75
N GLU A 53 9.49 -16.21 4.70
CA GLU A 53 9.04 -17.47 5.31
C GLU A 53 9.78 -18.68 4.72
N TYR A 54 9.93 -18.73 3.40
CA TYR A 54 10.68 -19.80 2.74
C TYR A 54 12.15 -19.83 3.17
N ALA A 55 12.80 -18.68 3.24
CA ALA A 55 14.19 -18.58 3.68
C ALA A 55 14.34 -19.01 5.15
N ALA A 56 13.45 -18.56 6.03
CA ALA A 56 13.45 -18.93 7.45
C ALA A 56 13.27 -20.43 7.64
N GLU A 57 12.33 -21.05 6.90
CA GLU A 57 12.09 -22.49 6.98
C GLU A 57 13.26 -23.31 6.41
N SER A 58 13.87 -22.83 5.32
CA SER A 58 15.08 -23.46 4.76
C SER A 58 16.25 -23.44 5.74
N TYR A 59 16.41 -22.33 6.48
CA TYR A 59 17.42 -22.22 7.53
C TYR A 59 17.11 -23.16 8.70
N ARG A 60 15.84 -23.19 9.17
CA ARG A 60 15.38 -24.07 10.24
C ARG A 60 15.65 -25.55 9.95
N LEU A 61 15.56 -25.95 8.68
CA LEU A 61 15.81 -27.31 8.21
C LEU A 61 17.28 -27.59 7.87
N GLY A 62 18.17 -26.61 8.05
CA GLY A 62 19.60 -26.75 7.78
C GLY A 62 19.96 -26.83 6.29
N LEU A 63 19.05 -26.39 5.40
CA LEU A 63 19.27 -26.39 3.95
C LEU A 63 20.12 -25.21 3.48
N ILE A 64 20.13 -24.13 4.27
CA ILE A 64 20.93 -22.92 4.01
C ILE A 64 21.64 -22.47 5.28
N THR A 65 22.73 -21.74 5.12
CA THR A 65 23.46 -21.10 6.23
C THR A 65 22.76 -19.81 6.68
N SER A 66 23.15 -19.29 7.85
CA SER A 66 22.67 -17.99 8.35
C SER A 66 23.02 -16.84 7.40
N ASP A 67 24.21 -16.86 6.81
CA ASP A 67 24.64 -15.81 5.86
C ASP A 67 23.74 -15.79 4.63
N LEU A 68 23.36 -16.97 4.14
CA LEU A 68 22.45 -17.11 3.01
C LEU A 68 21.03 -16.69 3.39
N LEU A 69 20.57 -16.98 4.61
CA LEU A 69 19.29 -16.45 5.13
C LEU A 69 19.27 -14.92 5.10
N PHE A 70 20.30 -14.26 5.68
CA PHE A 70 20.38 -12.80 5.69
C PHE A 70 20.41 -12.22 4.27
N GLY A 71 21.19 -12.83 3.37
CA GLY A 71 21.22 -12.44 1.95
C GLY A 71 19.84 -12.50 1.30
N ARG A 72 19.08 -13.58 1.52
CA ARG A 72 17.72 -13.74 0.97
C ARG A 72 16.72 -12.72 1.52
N LEU A 73 16.81 -12.38 2.80
CA LEU A 73 15.95 -11.36 3.41
C LEU A 73 16.26 -9.96 2.85
N ILE A 74 17.54 -9.62 2.67
CA ILE A 74 17.96 -8.36 2.05
C ILE A 74 17.50 -8.29 0.60
N GLU A 75 17.66 -9.36 -0.19
CA GLU A 75 17.20 -9.44 -1.58
C GLU A 75 15.69 -9.22 -1.68
N ALA A 76 14.90 -9.86 -0.80
CA ALA A 76 13.45 -9.71 -0.77
C ALA A 76 13.04 -8.27 -0.45
N GLU A 77 13.67 -7.64 0.55
CA GLU A 77 13.35 -6.25 0.91
C GLU A 77 13.79 -5.25 -0.18
N ALA A 78 14.93 -5.51 -0.84
CA ALA A 78 15.39 -4.71 -1.97
C ALA A 78 14.43 -4.81 -3.16
N PHE A 79 13.87 -6.00 -3.42
CA PHE A 79 12.81 -6.20 -4.40
C PHE A 79 11.55 -5.38 -4.03
N HIS A 80 11.10 -5.44 -2.78
CA HIS A 80 9.96 -4.65 -2.30
C HIS A 80 10.17 -3.14 -2.51
N SER A 81 11.34 -2.65 -2.07
CA SER A 81 11.71 -1.24 -2.15
C SER A 81 11.74 -0.74 -3.59
N ARG A 82 12.27 -1.56 -4.51
CA ARG A 82 12.28 -1.24 -5.95
C ARG A 82 10.87 -1.19 -6.53
N ASN A 83 10.01 -2.13 -6.15
CA ASN A 83 8.62 -2.17 -6.63
C ASN A 83 7.79 -1.02 -6.07
N GLN A 84 7.98 -0.66 -4.79
CA GLN A 84 7.34 0.53 -4.20
C GLN A 84 7.73 1.80 -4.94
N ARG A 85 8.98 1.93 -5.38
CA ARG A 85 9.42 3.06 -6.18
C ARG A 85 8.66 3.15 -7.51
N ILE A 86 8.54 2.04 -8.24
CA ILE A 86 7.79 1.97 -9.51
C ILE A 86 6.32 2.37 -9.30
N VAL A 87 5.70 1.83 -8.24
CA VAL A 87 4.31 2.16 -7.89
C VAL A 87 4.15 3.65 -7.57
N ARG A 88 5.06 4.24 -6.79
CA ARG A 88 5.05 5.68 -6.46
C ARG A 88 5.26 6.56 -7.69
N GLU A 89 6.18 6.19 -8.58
CA GLU A 89 6.43 6.90 -9.83
C GLU A 89 5.20 6.88 -10.74
N GLY A 90 4.50 5.74 -10.83
CA GLY A 90 3.23 5.62 -11.54
C GLY A 90 2.12 6.51 -10.95
N LEU A 91 1.94 6.48 -9.63
CA LEU A 91 0.98 7.36 -8.93
C LEU A 91 1.30 8.85 -9.11
N ALA A 92 2.59 9.22 -9.07
CA ALA A 92 3.01 10.60 -9.29
C ALA A 92 2.74 11.06 -10.73
N ALA A 93 2.85 10.18 -11.72
CA ALA A 93 2.49 10.48 -13.10
C ALA A 93 0.98 10.76 -13.26
N VAL A 94 0.12 9.97 -12.59
CA VAL A 94 -1.34 10.20 -12.56
C VAL A 94 -1.68 11.52 -11.90
N ALA A 95 -1.07 11.82 -10.74
CA ALA A 95 -1.30 13.07 -10.03
C ALA A 95 -0.95 14.30 -10.90
N ARG A 96 0.12 14.22 -11.69
CA ARG A 96 0.47 15.26 -12.67
C ARG A 96 -0.57 15.38 -13.79
N ALA A 97 -1.01 14.26 -14.36
CA ALA A 97 -2.04 14.25 -15.40
C ALA A 97 -3.36 14.86 -14.93
N ARG A 98 -3.81 14.55 -13.69
CA ARG A 98 -5.01 15.19 -13.09
C ARG A 98 -4.86 16.70 -12.90
N ALA A 99 -3.68 17.15 -12.46
CA ALA A 99 -3.39 18.57 -12.29
C ALA A 99 -3.39 19.33 -13.64
N GLU A 100 -2.87 18.70 -14.70
CA GLU A 100 -2.89 19.24 -16.07
C GLU A 100 -4.32 19.27 -16.67
N ALA A 101 -5.16 18.30 -16.32
CA ALA A 101 -6.56 18.24 -16.74
C ALA A 101 -7.51 19.18 -15.95
N GLY A 102 -7.01 19.88 -14.92
CA GLY A 102 -7.82 20.79 -14.10
C GLY A 102 -8.82 20.08 -13.16
N GLN A 103 -8.63 18.77 -12.91
CA GLN A 103 -9.47 18.00 -12.00
C GLN A 103 -8.89 18.02 -10.58
N PRO A 104 -9.72 18.29 -9.55
CA PRO A 104 -9.27 18.23 -8.17
C PRO A 104 -8.91 16.79 -7.77
N ALA A 105 -7.95 16.64 -6.86
CA ALA A 105 -7.54 15.34 -6.35
C ALA A 105 -8.69 14.69 -5.54
N GLY A 106 -9.36 13.71 -6.14
CA GLY A 106 -10.29 12.80 -5.47
C GLY A 106 -11.58 13.45 -4.97
N SER A 107 -12.70 13.08 -5.57
CA SER A 107 -14.01 13.21 -4.89
C SER A 107 -13.94 12.41 -3.59
N ALA A 108 -14.06 13.12 -2.47
CA ALA A 108 -14.33 12.51 -1.18
C ALA A 108 -15.54 11.54 -1.31
N PRO A 109 -15.61 10.46 -0.50
CA PRO A 109 -16.79 9.62 -0.50
C PRO A 109 -18.01 10.49 -0.22
N ASP A 110 -18.97 10.41 -1.12
CA ASP A 110 -20.28 11.04 -1.12
C ASP A 110 -20.82 11.10 0.32
N GLU A 111 -20.81 12.30 0.92
CA GLU A 111 -21.51 12.55 2.18
C GLU A 111 -22.97 12.27 1.89
N ALA A 112 -23.45 11.13 2.37
CA ALA A 112 -24.86 10.77 2.32
C ALA A 112 -25.68 11.98 2.75
N GLU A 113 -26.45 12.50 1.79
CA GLU A 113 -27.40 13.59 1.92
C GLU A 113 -28.32 13.34 3.11
N ALA A 114 -27.94 13.86 4.28
CA ALA A 114 -28.79 13.86 5.46
C ALA A 114 -29.86 14.92 5.23
N ALA A 115 -31.05 14.47 4.83
CA ALA A 115 -32.24 15.27 4.61
C ALA A 115 -32.50 16.29 5.76
N PRO A 116 -32.95 17.51 5.45
CA PRO A 116 -33.21 18.53 6.47
C PRO A 116 -34.54 18.27 7.17
N GLY A 117 -34.47 17.83 8.43
CA GLY A 117 -35.66 17.54 9.24
C GLY A 117 -35.36 17.31 10.72
N ALA A 118 -35.00 18.39 11.43
CA ALA A 118 -35.30 18.73 12.84
C ALA A 118 -35.93 17.59 13.72
N LEU A 119 -35.43 17.19 14.88
CA LEU A 119 -35.15 17.97 16.11
C LEU A 119 -34.63 17.00 17.19
N GLY A 120 -33.66 17.43 18.01
CA GLY A 120 -33.50 16.86 19.36
C GLY A 120 -32.08 16.81 19.90
N ALA A 121 -31.89 17.42 21.08
CA ALA A 121 -30.77 17.25 21.99
C ALA A 121 -29.43 17.91 21.62
N ARG A 122 -29.46 19.24 21.74
CA ARG A 122 -28.47 20.08 22.45
C ARG A 122 -27.38 19.29 23.20
N HIS A 123 -26.11 19.42 22.78
CA HIS A 123 -24.97 19.57 23.69
C HIS A 123 -23.85 20.33 22.98
N ARG A 124 -23.72 21.63 23.28
CA ARG A 124 -22.57 22.47 22.92
C ARG A 124 -21.47 22.24 23.97
N PRO A 125 -20.17 22.19 23.57
CA PRO A 125 -19.09 21.72 24.41
C PRO A 125 -18.61 22.81 25.39
N VAL A 126 -18.09 22.38 26.53
CA VAL A 126 -17.33 23.25 27.45
C VAL A 126 -15.99 22.57 27.72
N LEU A 127 -14.94 23.07 27.06
CA LEU A 127 -13.55 22.89 27.46
C LEU A 127 -13.25 23.90 28.58
N PRO A 128 -12.65 23.51 29.71
CA PRO A 128 -12.14 24.47 30.68
C PRO A 128 -10.85 25.11 30.16
N GLY A 129 -10.86 26.43 30.03
CA GLY A 129 -9.66 27.24 29.88
C GLY A 129 -9.06 27.62 31.23
N ALA A 130 -7.73 27.69 31.28
CA ALA A 130 -6.96 28.57 32.18
C ALA A 130 -5.77 29.08 31.33
N ALA A 131 -5.93 30.22 30.67
CA ALA A 131 -5.56 31.55 31.17
C ALA A 131 -4.04 31.83 31.07
N ALA A 132 -3.67 32.57 30.02
CA ALA A 132 -2.42 33.32 29.98
C ALA A 132 -2.55 34.57 30.87
N THR A 133 -1.56 34.79 31.74
CA THR A 133 -1.21 36.07 32.38
C THR A 133 0.32 36.03 32.42
N GLY A 134 1.13 36.91 31.83
CA GLY A 134 1.04 38.37 31.85
C GLY A 134 2.10 38.89 32.83
N GLN A 135 3.23 39.38 32.30
CA GLN A 135 4.20 40.32 32.90
C GLN A 135 4.71 40.12 34.34
N ARG A 136 6.00 39.81 34.48
CA ARG A 136 7.06 40.71 34.97
C ARG A 136 8.43 40.08 34.78
#